data_AF-A0A350XB84-F1
#
_entry.id   AF-A0A350XB84-F1
#
_cell.length_a   1.000
_cell.length_b   1.000
_cell.length_c   1.000
_cell.angle_alpha   90.00
_cell.angle_beta   90.00
_cell.angle_gamma   90.00
#
_symmetry.space_group_name_H-M   'P 1'
#
loop_
_entity.id
_entity.type
_entity.pdbx_description
1 polymer ?
#
loop_
_entity_poly.entity_id
_entity_poly.type
_entity_poly.pdbx_seq_one_letter_code
_entity_poly.pdbx_strand_id
1 'polypeptide(L)'
;MSNPFSVGKPVPPERFVGRSYEIAAAFDQIYNRAHLALWGGPGMGKTSFLQLLASPQLWKNNGLDPSQAAIALLNCENITPFTPSGFWREVLSLIKDNLVSEPELQSE
;
A
#
# COMPACT_ATOMS: atom_id res chain seq x y z
N MET A 1 15.03 14.78 24.45
CA MET A 1 14.74 13.50 23.75
C MET A 1 13.35 13.62 23.13
N SER A 2 13.20 13.25 21.86
CA SER A 2 11.90 13.27 21.17
C SER A 2 11.16 11.95 21.43
N ASN A 3 9.83 11.99 21.49
CA ASN A 3 9.00 10.79 21.66
C ASN A 3 9.17 9.86 20.43
N PRO A 4 9.60 8.60 20.60
CA PRO A 4 9.77 7.68 19.48
C PRO A 4 8.44 7.11 18.95
N PHE A 5 7.35 7.20 19.72
CA PHE A 5 6.06 6.58 19.39
C PHE A 5 5.15 7.48 18.55
N SER A 6 4.51 6.88 17.55
CA SER A 6 3.43 7.50 16.78
C SER A 6 2.07 7.13 17.38
N VAL A 7 1.31 8.12 17.85
CA VAL A 7 0.01 7.92 18.51
C VAL A 7 -1.12 8.49 17.64
N GLY A 8 -2.20 7.71 17.46
CA GLY A 8 -3.44 8.16 16.81
C GLY A 8 -3.37 8.29 15.29
N LYS A 9 -2.26 7.92 14.67
CA LYS A 9 -2.04 7.99 13.21
C LYS A 9 -1.20 6.80 12.75
N PRO A 10 -1.28 6.43 11.46
CA PRO A 10 -0.43 5.39 10.90
C PRO A 10 1.06 5.62 11.22
N VAL A 11 1.76 4.53 11.51
CA VAL A 11 3.20 4.54 11.77
C VAL A 11 3.90 4.62 10.42
N PRO A 12 4.86 5.54 10.22
CA PRO A 12 5.58 5.63 8.96
C PRO A 12 6.39 4.33 8.71
N PRO A 13 6.58 3.92 7.44
CA PRO A 13 7.26 2.65 7.11
C PRO A 13 8.61 2.46 7.79
N GLU A 14 9.40 3.53 7.95
CA GLU A 14 10.76 3.48 8.52
C GLU A 14 10.76 3.20 10.03
N ARG A 15 9.60 3.32 10.69
CA ARG A 15 9.42 3.06 12.14
C ARG A 15 8.47 1.91 12.41
N PHE A 16 8.00 1.20 11.38
CA PHE A 16 7.15 0.05 11.55
C PHE A 16 7.99 -1.16 12.00
N VAL A 17 7.59 -1.83 13.08
CA VAL A 17 8.38 -2.90 13.71
C VAL A 17 7.60 -4.21 13.76
N GLY A 18 8.27 -5.32 13.46
CA GLY A 18 7.72 -6.68 13.54
C GLY A 18 6.91 -7.08 12.31
N ARG A 19 5.97 -8.02 12.49
CA ARG A 19 5.08 -8.57 11.44
C ARG A 19 5.80 -9.28 10.29
N SER A 20 6.99 -9.83 10.54
CA SER A 20 7.80 -10.47 9.49
C SER A 20 7.07 -11.61 8.79
N TYR A 21 6.24 -12.36 9.51
CA TYR A 21 5.42 -13.43 8.94
C TYR A 21 4.37 -12.87 7.97
N GLU A 22 3.63 -11.84 8.38
CA GLU A 22 2.62 -11.20 7.54
C GLU A 22 3.24 -10.50 6.33
N ILE A 23 4.43 -9.89 6.48
CA ILE A 23 5.20 -9.33 5.36
C ILE A 23 5.53 -10.44 4.36
N ALA A 24 6.11 -11.56 4.83
CA ALA A 24 6.46 -12.68 3.97
C ALA A 24 5.23 -13.24 3.23
N ALA A 25 4.10 -13.41 3.93
CA ALA A 25 2.85 -13.84 3.33
C ALA A 25 2.34 -12.84 2.28
N ALA A 26 2.43 -11.53 2.53
CA ALA A 26 2.04 -10.52 1.56
C ALA A 26 2.91 -10.56 0.29
N PHE A 27 4.23 -10.67 0.42
CA PHE A 27 5.12 -10.75 -0.74
C PHE A 27 4.97 -12.04 -1.54
N ASP A 28 4.68 -13.17 -0.88
CA ASP A 28 4.31 -14.41 -1.56
C ASP A 28 3.05 -14.20 -2.43
N GLN A 29 2.02 -13.54 -1.89
CA GLN A 29 0.81 -13.25 -2.67
C GLN A 29 1.05 -12.24 -3.80
N ILE A 30 1.89 -11.21 -3.58
CA ILE A 30 2.28 -10.25 -4.63
C ILE A 30 3.01 -10.96 -5.77
N TYR A 31 3.99 -11.81 -5.44
CA TYR A 31 4.75 -12.58 -6.42
C TYR A 31 3.85 -13.48 -7.27
N ASN A 32 2.88 -14.13 -6.62
CA ASN A 32 1.91 -15.01 -7.27
C ASN A 32 0.73 -14.27 -7.92
N ARG A 33 0.72 -12.92 -7.93
CA ARG A 33 -0.38 -12.08 -8.45
C ARG A 33 -1.75 -12.46 -7.88
N ALA A 34 -1.77 -12.79 -6.60
CA ALA A 34 -2.93 -13.26 -5.87
C ALA A 34 -3.55 -12.14 -5.00
N HIS A 35 -4.39 -12.52 -4.04
CA HIS A 35 -5.09 -11.59 -3.17
C HIS A 35 -4.86 -11.94 -1.70
N LEU A 36 -4.65 -10.93 -0.86
CA LEU A 36 -4.52 -11.07 0.58
C LEU A 36 -5.55 -10.20 1.30
N ALA A 37 -6.36 -10.82 2.16
CA ALA A 37 -7.27 -10.10 3.05
C ALA A 37 -6.65 -9.93 4.44
N LEU A 38 -6.65 -8.69 4.94
CA LEU A 38 -6.18 -8.35 6.29
C LEU A 38 -7.36 -7.97 7.16
N TRP A 39 -7.54 -8.66 8.28
CA TRP A 39 -8.63 -8.38 9.23
C TRP A 39 -8.09 -8.21 10.65
N GLY A 40 -8.74 -7.35 11.43
CA GLY A 40 -8.40 -7.10 12.81
C GLY A 40 -9.05 -5.83 13.34
N GLY A 41 -9.04 -5.64 14.67
CA GLY A 41 -9.64 -4.49 15.34
C GLY A 41 -9.03 -3.13 14.95
N PRO A 42 -9.71 -2.02 15.30
CA PRO A 42 -9.15 -0.67 15.17
C PRO A 42 -7.80 -0.55 15.89
N GLY A 43 -6.88 0.25 15.35
CA GLY A 43 -5.57 0.48 15.98
C GLY A 43 -4.54 -0.66 15.85
N MET A 44 -4.87 -1.80 15.24
CA MET A 44 -3.91 -2.91 15.07
C MET A 44 -2.79 -2.68 14.04
N GLY A 45 -2.71 -1.48 13.44
CA GLY A 45 -1.66 -1.12 12.50
C GLY A 45 -1.88 -1.60 11.05
N LYS A 46 -3.10 -1.99 10.68
CA LYS A 46 -3.44 -2.48 9.32
C LYS A 46 -3.10 -1.45 8.23
N THR A 47 -3.49 -0.19 8.41
CA THR A 47 -3.18 0.89 7.47
C THR A 47 -1.68 1.13 7.37
N SER A 48 -0.97 1.18 8.51
CA SER A 48 0.49 1.31 8.53
C SER A 48 1.19 0.15 7.82
N PHE A 49 0.65 -1.06 7.95
CA PHE A 49 1.15 -2.25 7.26
C PHE A 49 0.98 -2.16 5.74
N LEU A 50 -0.20 -1.72 5.25
CA LEU A 50 -0.40 -1.48 3.81
C LEU A 50 0.53 -0.38 3.28
N GLN A 51 0.75 0.70 4.04
CA GLN A 51 1.71 1.74 3.69
C GLN A 51 3.15 1.22 3.65
N LEU A 52 3.52 0.34 4.58
CA LEU A 52 4.81 -0.34 4.57
C LEU A 52 4.98 -1.23 3.33
N LEU A 53 3.97 -2.01 2.95
CA LEU A 53 3.99 -2.82 1.73
C LEU A 53 4.12 -1.98 0.45
N ALA A 54 3.64 -0.74 0.46
CA ALA A 54 3.82 0.19 -0.65
C ALA A 54 5.20 0.88 -0.68
N SER A 55 6.06 0.67 0.33
CA SER A 55 7.35 1.36 0.40
C SER A 55 8.39 0.74 -0.55
N PRO A 56 9.10 1.55 -1.36
CA PRO A 56 10.15 1.04 -2.26
C PRO A 56 11.29 0.33 -1.51
N GLN A 57 11.58 0.76 -0.28
CA GLN A 57 12.63 0.15 0.53
C GLN A 57 12.31 -1.30 0.88
N LEU A 58 11.06 -1.61 1.21
CA LEU A 58 10.66 -2.97 1.55
C LEU A 58 10.72 -3.89 0.33
N TRP A 59 10.34 -3.39 -0.85
CA TRP A 59 10.45 -4.13 -2.11
C TRP A 59 11.90 -4.51 -2.41
N LYS A 60 12.82 -3.54 -2.31
CA LYS A 60 14.27 -3.79 -2.45
C LYS A 60 14.78 -4.83 -1.45
N ASN A 61 14.35 -4.74 -0.19
CA ASN A 61 14.73 -5.71 0.84
C ASN A 61 14.21 -7.13 0.57
N ASN A 62 13.13 -7.27 -0.21
CA ASN A 62 12.57 -8.56 -0.63
C ASN A 62 13.01 -8.97 -2.05
N GLY A 63 14.02 -8.29 -2.63
CA GLY A 63 14.60 -8.66 -3.93
C GLY A 63 13.74 -8.30 -5.14
N LEU A 64 12.75 -7.42 -4.98
CA LEU A 64 11.90 -6.94 -6.07
C LEU A 64 12.29 -5.51 -6.46
N ASP A 65 12.21 -5.21 -7.76
CA ASP A 65 12.40 -3.85 -8.28
C ASP A 65 11.11 -3.04 -8.09
N PRO A 66 11.13 -1.95 -7.28
CA PRO A 66 9.96 -1.09 -7.10
C PRO A 66 9.45 -0.44 -8.40
N SER A 67 10.30 -0.31 -9.44
CA SER A 67 9.90 0.28 -10.73
C SER A 67 8.87 -0.58 -11.48
N GLN A 68 8.81 -1.87 -11.16
CA GLN A 68 7.98 -2.85 -11.85
C GLN A 68 6.52 -2.88 -11.35
N ALA A 69 6.15 -1.99 -10.42
CA ALA A 69 4.81 -1.95 -9.86
C ALA A 69 4.31 -0.53 -9.61
N ALA A 70 3.07 -0.27 -10.06
CA ALA A 70 2.31 0.89 -9.66
C ALA A 70 1.39 0.51 -8.48
N ILE A 71 1.61 1.09 -7.30
CA ILE A 71 0.90 0.74 -6.07
C ILE A 71 -0.12 1.83 -5.74
N ALA A 72 -1.41 1.53 -5.90
CA ALA A 72 -2.49 2.43 -5.51
C ALA A 72 -2.98 2.12 -4.08
N LEU A 73 -2.75 3.04 -3.15
CA LEU A 73 -3.31 2.99 -1.80
C LEU A 73 -4.62 3.79 -1.75
N LEU A 74 -5.75 3.09 -1.67
CA LEU A 74 -7.08 3.70 -1.65
C LEU A 74 -7.75 3.53 -0.28
N ASN A 75 -8.30 4.62 0.26
CA ASN A 75 -9.22 4.56 1.38
C ASN A 75 -10.68 4.55 0.88
N CYS A 76 -11.33 3.38 0.92
CA CYS A 76 -12.72 3.25 0.48
C CYS A 76 -13.72 4.05 1.33
N GLU A 77 -13.39 4.41 2.57
CA GLU A 77 -14.27 5.24 3.43
C GLU A 77 -14.43 6.66 2.87
N ASN A 78 -13.52 7.12 2.02
CA ASN A 78 -13.61 8.43 1.37
C ASN A 78 -14.60 8.45 0.19
N ILE A 79 -15.07 7.29 -0.28
CA ILE A 79 -15.97 7.16 -1.43
C ILE A 79 -17.41 7.14 -0.91
N THR A 80 -18.10 8.28 -1.01
CA THR A 80 -19.46 8.44 -0.48
C THR A 80 -20.42 9.03 -1.54
N PRO A 81 -21.46 8.30 -1.96
CA PRO A 81 -21.74 6.89 -1.66
C PRO A 81 -20.71 5.93 -2.31
N PHE A 82 -20.48 4.78 -1.68
CA PHE A 82 -19.63 3.75 -2.27
C PHE A 82 -20.31 3.14 -3.49
N THR A 83 -19.74 3.38 -4.67
CA THR A 83 -20.24 2.86 -5.95
C THR A 83 -19.09 2.21 -6.72
N PRO A 84 -19.36 1.17 -7.54
CA PRO A 84 -18.31 0.56 -8.36
C PRO A 84 -17.59 1.54 -9.28
N SER A 85 -18.33 2.48 -9.90
CA SER A 85 -17.76 3.50 -10.77
C SER A 85 -16.93 4.53 -9.99
N GLY A 86 -17.36 4.92 -8.78
CA GLY A 86 -16.56 5.76 -7.89
C GLY A 86 -15.26 5.08 -7.47
N PHE A 87 -15.31 3.81 -7.08
CA PHE A 87 -14.13 3.00 -6.77
C PHE A 87 -13.13 2.98 -7.93
N TRP A 88 -13.56 2.59 -9.13
CA TRP A 88 -12.65 2.50 -10.26
C TRP A 88 -12.10 3.85 -10.69
N ARG A 89 -12.89 4.93 -10.58
CA ARG A 89 -12.40 6.29 -10.84
C ARG A 89 -11.23 6.66 -9.93
N GLU A 90 -11.36 6.44 -8.62
CA GLU A 90 -10.31 6.75 -7.65
C GLU A 90 -9.08 5.86 -7.86
N VAL A 91 -9.26 4.55 -8.07
CA VAL A 91 -8.15 3.62 -8.36
C VAL A 91 -7.37 4.06 -9.59
N LEU A 92 -8.07 4.33 -10.71
CA LEU A 92 -7.41 4.73 -11.97
C LEU A 92 -6.72 6.09 -11.84
N SER A 93 -7.30 7.04 -11.10
CA SER A 93 -6.64 8.32 -10.81
C SER A 93 -5.32 8.11 -10.07
N LEU A 94 -5.32 7.29 -9.01
CA LEU A 94 -4.12 7.00 -8.23
C LEU A 94 -3.05 6.26 -9.05
N ILE A 95 -3.44 5.30 -9.90
CA ILE A 95 -2.52 4.60 -10.79
C ILE A 95 -1.91 5.59 -11.79
N LYS A 96 -2.72 6.45 -12.40
CA LYS A 96 -2.24 7.48 -13.33
C LYS A 96 -1.23 8.41 -12.68
N ASP A 97 -1.49 8.87 -11.46
CA ASP A 97 -0.60 9.75 -10.70
C ASP A 97 0.75 9.07 -10.39
N ASN A 98 0.74 7.76 -10.13
CA ASN A 98 1.96 6.97 -9.93
C ASN A 98 2.76 6.73 -11.22
N LEU A 99 2.10 6.78 -12.39
CA LEU A 99 2.70 6.53 -13.70
C LEU A 99 3.10 7.82 -14.44
N VAL A 100 3.12 8.99 -13.77
CA VAL A 100 3.45 10.28 -14.40
C VAL A 100 4.84 10.29 -15.06
N SER A 101 5.78 9.50 -14.55
CA SER A 101 7.11 9.34 -15.14
C SER A 101 7.17 8.39 -16.34
N GLU A 102 6.08 7.67 -16.65
CA GLU A 102 5.99 6.65 -17.69
C GLU A 102 4.98 7.07 -18.78
N PRO A 103 5.30 8.07 -19.62
CA PRO A 103 4.35 8.66 -20.56
C PRO A 103 3.80 7.67 -21.59
N GLU A 104 4.56 6.62 -21.93
CA GLU A 104 4.14 5.55 -22.84
C GLU A 104 2.98 4.72 -22.27
N LEU A 105 2.87 4.59 -20.94
CA LEU A 105 1.81 3.86 -20.26
C LEU A 105 0.55 4.71 -20.02
N GLN A 106 0.59 6.00 -20.37
CA GLN A 106 -0.55 6.92 -20.22
C GLN A 106 -1.31 7.14 -21.54
N SER A 107 -0.78 6.66 -22.65
CA SER A 107 -1.38 6.81 -23.98
C SER A 107 -2.14 5.56 -24.41
N GLU A 108 -3.30 5.31 -23.80
CA GLU A 108 -4.38 4.47 -24.36
C GLU A 108 -5.73 5.19 -24.24
#